data_AF-A0A2K1JYA3-F1
#
_entry.id   AF-A0A2K1JYA3-F1
#
_cell.length_a   1.000
_cell.length_b   1.000
_cell.length_c   1.000
_cell.angle_alpha   90.00
_cell.angle_beta   90.00
_cell.angle_gamma   90.00
#
_symmetry.space_group_name_H-M   'P 1'
#
loop_
_entity.id
_entity.type
_entity.pdbx_description
1 polymer ?
#
loop_
_entity_poly.entity_id
_entity_poly.type
_entity_poly.pdbx_seq_one_letter_code
_entity_poly.pdbx_strand_id
1 'polypeptide(L)'
;MQKGHVDQLAEEVVALIEKEDWHGAHIARTALVDWITNVIGLATPLDVRRSVPYHCANDGSDFLETFLNQKKVKEALSADEGAQWVSCNPRVRAAMAPDVMRSVRWMVDELLPHIPILFYSGMFDIKDGVDCNEEWMSTLTWEGLSLI
;
A
#
# COMPACT_ATOMS: atom_id res chain seq x y z
N MET A 1 13.31 -1.65 -23.17
CA MET A 1 12.67 -0.31 -23.22
C MET A 1 11.79 -0.08 -22.00
N GLN A 2 10.86 -0.97 -21.65
CA GLN A 2 10.03 -0.86 -20.43
C GLN A 2 10.83 -0.95 -19.12
N LYS A 3 11.74 -1.93 -18.98
CA LYS A 3 12.56 -2.10 -17.77
C LYS A 3 13.37 -0.84 -17.42
N GLY A 4 14.13 -0.31 -18.38
CA GLY A 4 14.95 0.89 -18.13
C GLY A 4 14.13 2.14 -17.75
N HIS A 5 12.87 2.22 -18.18
CA HIS A 5 12.00 3.33 -17.78
C HIS A 5 11.47 3.15 -16.35
N VAL A 6 11.06 1.95 -15.95
CA VAL A 6 10.63 1.69 -14.57
C VAL A 6 11.80 1.83 -13.58
N ASP A 7 13.01 1.43 -13.98
CA ASP A 7 14.23 1.62 -13.20
C ASP A 7 14.48 3.12 -12.96
N GLN A 8 14.35 3.97 -13.99
CA GLN A 8 14.48 5.43 -13.86
C GLN A 8 13.44 6.05 -12.91
N LEU A 9 12.19 5.62 -13.00
CA LEU A 9 11.12 6.09 -12.10
C LEU A 9 11.42 5.68 -10.64
N ALA A 10 11.94 4.47 -10.42
CA ALA A 10 12.35 4.00 -9.09
C ALA A 10 13.56 4.79 -8.55
N GLU A 11 14.57 5.05 -9.39
CA GLU A 11 15.73 5.88 -9.04
C GLU A 11 15.32 7.30 -8.65
N GLU A 12 14.35 7.90 -9.34
CA GLU A 12 13.81 9.22 -9.00
C GLU A 12 13.17 9.22 -7.61
N VAL A 13 12.37 8.20 -7.28
CA VAL A 13 11.77 8.05 -5.95
C VAL A 13 12.85 8.01 -4.88
N VAL A 14 13.88 7.18 -5.07
CA VAL A 14 15.00 7.05 -4.12
C VAL A 14 15.74 8.39 -3.96
N ALA A 15 16.05 9.08 -5.06
CA ALA A 15 16.72 10.36 -5.01
C ALA A 15 15.93 11.46 -4.29
N LEU A 16 14.60 11.39 -4.30
CA LEU A 16 13.72 12.30 -3.55
C LEU A 16 13.69 11.96 -2.05
N ILE A 17 13.65 10.66 -1.70
CA ILE A 17 13.76 10.17 -0.32
C ILE A 17 15.10 10.61 0.29
N GLU A 18 16.21 10.44 -0.42
CA GLU A 18 17.55 10.82 0.06
C GLU A 18 17.70 12.33 0.31
N LYS A 19 16.91 13.15 -0.38
CA LYS A 19 16.83 14.61 -0.19
C LYS A 19 15.82 15.03 0.86
N GLU A 20 15.15 14.06 1.49
CA GLU A 20 14.03 14.28 2.42
C GLU A 20 12.85 15.05 1.80
N ASP A 21 12.71 15.02 0.47
CA ASP A 21 11.52 15.56 -0.22
C ASP A 21 10.40 14.51 -0.18
N TRP A 22 9.78 14.38 0.99
CA TRP A 22 8.77 13.34 1.25
C TRP A 22 7.53 13.48 0.38
N HIS A 23 7.10 14.71 0.12
CA HIS A 23 5.94 14.98 -0.72
C HIS A 23 6.25 14.67 -2.20
N GLY A 24 7.40 15.12 -2.71
CA GLY A 24 7.87 14.77 -4.05
C GLY A 24 8.02 13.26 -4.21
N ALA A 25 8.66 12.59 -3.25
CA ALA A 25 8.81 11.13 -3.24
C ALA A 25 7.46 10.41 -3.27
N HIS A 26 6.44 10.92 -2.54
CA HIS A 26 5.10 10.33 -2.53
C HIS A 26 4.44 10.43 -3.92
N ILE A 27 4.55 11.59 -4.56
CA ILE A 27 4.03 11.80 -5.91
C ILE A 27 4.74 10.88 -6.90
N ALA A 28 6.08 10.84 -6.87
CA ALA A 28 6.89 9.98 -7.74
C ALA A 28 6.57 8.49 -7.54
N ARG A 29 6.43 8.03 -6.29
CA ARG A 29 6.09 6.64 -5.97
C ARG A 29 4.67 6.28 -6.40
N THR A 30 3.75 7.23 -6.36
CA THR A 30 2.39 7.04 -6.91
C THR A 30 2.45 6.87 -8.41
N ALA A 31 3.17 7.75 -9.12
CA ALA A 31 3.34 7.66 -10.56
C ALA A 31 4.03 6.36 -11.01
N LEU A 32 5.07 5.91 -10.28
CA LEU A 32 5.73 4.63 -10.52
C LEU A 32 4.76 3.45 -10.43
N VAL A 33 3.96 3.38 -9.37
CA VAL A 33 3.01 2.25 -9.20
C VAL A 33 1.83 2.33 -10.17
N ASP A 34 1.35 3.52 -10.49
CA ASP A 34 0.33 3.70 -11.53
C ASP A 34 0.86 3.25 -12.89
N TRP A 35 2.12 3.59 -13.22
CA TRP A 35 2.76 3.14 -14.45
C TRP A 35 2.89 1.61 -14.50
N ILE A 36 3.40 1.00 -13.42
CA ILE A 36 3.53 -0.47 -13.32
C ILE A 36 2.16 -1.12 -13.54
N THR A 37 1.14 -0.67 -12.81
CA THR A 37 -0.23 -1.20 -12.89
C THR A 37 -0.82 -1.09 -14.30
N ASN A 38 -0.58 0.03 -14.99
CA ASN A 38 -1.05 0.24 -16.35
C ASN A 38 -0.33 -0.65 -17.38
N VAL A 39 0.98 -0.87 -17.24
CA VAL A 39 1.76 -1.66 -18.19
C VAL A 39 1.49 -3.15 -18.08
N ILE A 40 1.34 -3.66 -16.85
CA ILE A 40 1.03 -5.09 -16.61
C ILE A 40 -0.43 -5.43 -16.94
N GLY A 41 -1.30 -4.42 -17.05
CA GLY A 41 -2.71 -4.60 -17.42
C GLY A 41 -3.54 -5.35 -16.37
N LEU A 42 -3.09 -5.37 -15.12
CA LEU A 42 -3.80 -6.02 -14.02
C LEU A 42 -4.88 -5.11 -13.46
N ALA A 43 -5.97 -5.71 -12.99
CA ALA A 43 -7.05 -4.95 -12.36
C ALA A 43 -6.68 -4.39 -10.98
N THR A 44 -5.71 -4.99 -10.32
CA THR A 44 -5.17 -4.51 -9.05
C THR A 44 -3.74 -5.01 -8.87
N PRO A 45 -2.82 -4.18 -8.34
CA PRO A 45 -1.46 -4.63 -8.02
C PRO A 45 -1.41 -5.46 -6.72
N LEU A 46 -2.55 -5.66 -6.05
CA LEU A 46 -2.65 -6.37 -4.77
C LEU A 46 -2.74 -7.89 -4.92
N ASP A 47 -3.07 -8.39 -6.12
CA ASP A 47 -3.07 -9.83 -6.43
C ASP A 47 -3.01 -10.03 -7.96
N VAL A 48 -1.89 -10.55 -8.44
CA VAL A 48 -1.66 -10.76 -9.88
C VAL A 48 -2.60 -11.77 -10.54
N ARG A 49 -3.34 -12.55 -9.76
CA ARG A 49 -4.28 -13.54 -10.27
C ARG A 49 -5.68 -12.96 -10.49
N ARG A 50 -5.93 -11.72 -10.05
CA ARG A 50 -7.26 -11.11 -10.11
C ARG A 50 -7.44 -10.24 -11.34
N SER A 51 -8.59 -10.42 -11.98
CA SER A 51 -9.06 -9.60 -13.11
C SER A 51 -10.02 -8.50 -12.69
N VAL A 52 -10.37 -8.40 -11.40
CA VAL A 52 -11.19 -7.33 -10.80
C VAL A 52 -10.71 -7.02 -9.37
N PRO A 53 -10.90 -5.79 -8.85
CA PRO A 53 -10.62 -5.48 -7.45
C PRO A 53 -11.33 -6.42 -6.47
N TYR A 54 -10.84 -6.48 -5.22
CA TYR A 54 -11.38 -7.37 -4.20
C TYR A 54 -12.84 -7.09 -3.83
N HIS A 55 -13.23 -5.81 -3.85
CA HIS A 55 -14.58 -5.35 -3.53
C HIS A 55 -15.47 -5.21 -4.79
N CYS A 56 -15.02 -5.76 -5.93
CA CYS A 56 -15.79 -5.76 -7.17
C CYS A 56 -16.24 -7.16 -7.55
N ALA A 57 -17.45 -7.26 -8.10
CA ALA A 57 -17.91 -8.47 -8.77
C ALA A 57 -17.23 -8.62 -10.15
N ASN A 58 -17.43 -9.77 -10.80
CA ASN A 58 -16.81 -10.07 -12.10
C ASN A 58 -17.21 -9.10 -13.23
N ASP A 59 -18.33 -8.40 -13.08
CA ASP A 59 -18.79 -7.35 -13.99
C ASP A 59 -18.21 -5.96 -13.68
N GLY A 60 -17.33 -5.86 -12.68
CA GLY A 60 -16.69 -4.61 -12.24
C GLY A 60 -17.50 -3.80 -11.23
N SER A 61 -18.71 -4.24 -10.86
CA SER A 61 -19.54 -3.51 -9.89
C SER A 61 -18.95 -3.54 -8.48
N ASP A 62 -18.80 -2.37 -7.84
CA ASP A 62 -18.39 -2.26 -6.44
C ASP A 62 -19.54 -2.66 -5.52
N PHE A 63 -19.50 -3.90 -5.03
CA PHE A 63 -20.55 -4.42 -4.16
C PHE A 63 -20.43 -3.88 -2.73
N LEU A 64 -19.24 -3.47 -2.29
CA LEU A 64 -19.00 -3.03 -0.93
C LEU A 64 -19.52 -1.61 -0.71
N GLU A 65 -19.19 -0.69 -1.61
CA GLU A 65 -19.72 0.67 -1.60
C GLU A 65 -21.23 0.67 -1.72
N THR A 66 -21.76 -0.15 -2.65
CA THR A 66 -23.21 -0.31 -2.85
C THR A 66 -23.89 -0.82 -1.58
N PHE A 67 -23.29 -1.78 -0.87
CA PHE A 67 -23.86 -2.34 0.35
C PHE A 67 -23.82 -1.35 1.52
N LEU A 68 -22.65 -0.75 1.79
CA LEU A 68 -22.45 0.13 2.94
C LEU A 68 -23.19 1.46 2.81
N ASN A 69 -23.54 1.87 1.59
CA ASN A 69 -24.36 3.07 1.38
C ASN A 69 -25.87 2.86 1.48
N GLN A 70 -26.36 1.63 1.69
CA GLN A 70 -27.79 1.39 1.91
C GLN A 70 -28.26 1.98 3.24
N LYS A 71 -29.38 2.70 3.23
CA LYS A 71 -30.00 3.30 4.43
C LYS A 71 -30.12 2.30 5.59
N LYS A 72 -30.70 1.11 5.33
CA LYS A 72 -30.86 0.05 6.34
C LYS A 72 -29.53 -0.44 6.94
N VAL A 73 -28.45 -0.42 6.15
CA VAL A 73 -27.12 -0.86 6.61
C VAL A 73 -26.51 0.24 7.48
N LYS A 74 -26.62 1.51 7.07
CA LYS A 74 -26.21 2.65 7.89
C LYS A 74 -26.96 2.70 9.22
N GLU A 75 -28.28 2.53 9.19
CA GLU A 75 -29.12 2.44 10.39
C GLU A 75 -28.66 1.31 11.31
N ALA A 76 -28.42 0.10 10.77
CA ALA A 76 -27.96 -1.04 11.56
C ALA A 76 -26.56 -0.82 12.18
N LEU A 77 -25.68 -0.07 11.51
CA LEU A 77 -24.36 0.29 12.00
C LEU A 77 -24.36 1.56 12.88
N SER A 78 -25.53 2.18 13.10
CA SER A 78 -25.64 3.49 13.76
C SER A 78 -24.76 4.58 13.12
N ALA A 79 -24.57 4.49 11.79
CA ALA A 79 -23.85 5.49 11.01
C ALA A 79 -24.79 6.64 10.62
N ASP A 80 -24.23 7.84 10.44
CA ASP A 80 -24.97 8.99 9.93
C ASP A 80 -25.57 8.68 8.55
N GLU A 81 -26.87 8.85 8.40
CA GLU A 81 -27.61 8.63 7.15
C GLU A 81 -27.06 9.52 6.01
N GLY A 82 -26.63 10.74 6.34
CA GLY A 82 -26.07 11.70 5.40
C GLY A 82 -24.63 11.40 4.98
N ALA A 83 -23.90 10.58 5.74
CA ALA A 83 -22.52 10.24 5.43
C ALA A 83 -22.45 9.32 4.20
N GLN A 84 -21.55 9.58 3.27
CA GLN A 84 -21.24 8.68 2.16
C GLN A 84 -20.03 7.83 2.54
N TRP A 85 -20.20 6.52 2.49
CA TRP A 85 -19.08 5.61 2.61
C TRP A 85 -18.30 5.59 1.29
N VAL A 86 -16.98 5.69 1.38
CA VAL A 86 -16.03 5.49 0.29
C VAL A 86 -14.86 4.67 0.84
N SER A 87 -14.26 3.83 0.00
CA SER A 87 -13.18 2.93 0.44
C SER A 87 -11.88 3.67 0.81
N CYS A 88 -11.49 4.67 0.01
CA CYS A 88 -10.30 5.49 0.23
C CYS A 88 -10.61 6.97 0.01
N ASN A 89 -10.36 7.81 1.03
CA ASN A 89 -10.62 9.24 0.93
C ASN A 89 -9.42 9.97 0.29
N PRO A 90 -9.57 10.62 -0.89
CA PRO A 90 -8.47 11.31 -1.56
C PRO A 90 -7.94 12.52 -0.79
N ARG A 91 -8.77 13.16 0.05
CA ARG A 91 -8.34 14.29 0.89
C ARG A 91 -7.38 13.81 1.98
N VAL A 92 -7.66 12.66 2.60
CA VAL A 92 -6.77 12.05 3.59
C VAL A 92 -5.47 11.61 2.92
N ARG A 93 -5.54 10.98 1.74
CA ARG A 93 -4.33 10.64 0.96
C ARG A 93 -3.45 11.87 0.72
N ALA A 94 -4.03 12.97 0.26
CA ALA A 94 -3.28 14.21 0.01
C ALA A 94 -2.68 14.81 1.29
N ALA A 95 -3.43 14.80 2.39
CA ALA A 95 -2.95 15.29 3.68
C ALA A 95 -1.77 14.47 4.23
N MET A 96 -1.79 13.15 4.02
CA MET A 96 -0.75 12.22 4.48
C MET A 96 0.47 12.16 3.54
N ALA A 97 0.42 12.77 2.35
CA ALA A 97 1.49 12.69 1.36
C ALA A 97 2.90 13.04 1.89
N PRO A 98 3.08 14.05 2.77
CA PRO A 98 4.40 14.38 3.35
C PRO A 98 4.94 13.36 4.37
N ASP A 99 4.15 12.36 4.78
CA ASP A 99 4.52 11.37 5.78
C ASP A 99 4.73 9.98 5.19
N VAL A 100 4.02 9.63 4.11
CA VAL A 100 3.98 8.27 3.54
C VAL A 100 5.36 7.71 3.17
N MET A 101 6.30 8.56 2.76
CA MET A 101 7.63 8.12 2.31
C MET A 101 8.69 8.13 3.42
N ARG A 102 8.31 8.50 4.65
CA ARG A 102 9.22 8.46 5.80
C ARG A 102 9.31 7.03 6.33
N SER A 103 10.51 6.61 6.74
CA SER A 103 10.70 5.28 7.32
C SER A 103 10.14 5.20 8.74
N VAL A 104 9.38 4.13 8.99
CA VAL A 104 8.93 3.72 10.34
C VAL A 104 9.70 2.51 10.87
N ARG A 105 10.75 2.07 10.16
CA ARG A 105 11.57 0.89 10.54
C ARG A 105 12.10 1.00 11.97
N TRP A 106 12.54 2.18 12.38
CA TRP A 106 13.08 2.41 13.73
C TRP A 106 12.06 2.09 14.84
N MET A 107 10.76 2.29 14.59
CA MET A 107 9.72 1.92 15.56
C MET A 107 9.65 0.41 15.75
N VAL A 108 9.88 -0.35 14.68
CA VAL A 108 9.97 -1.81 14.75
C VAL A 108 11.20 -2.23 15.54
N ASP A 109 12.37 -1.63 15.26
CA ASP A 109 13.60 -1.88 16.02
C ASP A 109 13.39 -1.67 17.53
N GLU A 110 12.67 -0.60 17.92
CA GLU A 110 12.36 -0.30 19.31
C GLU A 110 11.38 -1.29 19.95
N LEU A 111 10.40 -1.81 19.20
CA LEU A 111 9.33 -2.67 19.74
C LEU A 111 9.71 -4.15 19.82
N LEU A 112 10.58 -4.63 18.92
CA LEU A 112 10.97 -6.05 18.83
C LEU A 112 11.41 -6.68 20.16
N PRO A 113 12.18 -6.00 21.04
CA PRO A 113 12.59 -6.58 22.33
C PRO A 113 11.45 -6.69 23.37
N HIS A 114 10.32 -6.02 23.14
CA HIS A 114 9.28 -5.83 24.14
C HIS A 114 8.00 -6.60 23.84
N ILE A 115 7.68 -6.81 22.57
CA ILE A 115 6.45 -7.48 22.15
C ILE A 115 6.70 -8.45 20.99
N PRO A 116 5.99 -9.59 20.92
CA PRO A 116 5.98 -10.41 19.72
C PRO A 116 5.38 -9.63 18.53
N ILE A 117 6.08 -9.62 17.39
CA ILE A 117 5.62 -8.98 16.15
C ILE A 117 5.51 -10.06 15.06
N LEU A 118 4.36 -10.10 14.38
CA LEU A 118 4.12 -10.97 13.22
C LEU A 118 4.11 -10.13 11.94
N PHE A 119 5.10 -10.35 11.08
CA PHE A 119 5.07 -9.90 9.69
C PHE A 119 4.55 -11.03 8.81
N TYR A 120 3.56 -10.74 7.97
CA TYR A 120 3.02 -11.70 7.01
C TYR A 120 2.76 -10.99 5.68
N SER A 121 3.04 -11.69 4.57
CA SER A 121 2.90 -11.14 3.22
C SER A 121 2.17 -12.13 2.33
N GLY A 122 1.36 -11.61 1.41
CA GLY A 122 0.72 -12.41 0.37
C GLY A 122 1.68 -12.61 -0.82
N MET A 123 1.91 -13.86 -1.22
CA MET A 123 2.86 -14.20 -2.31
C MET A 123 2.49 -13.65 -3.70
N PHE A 124 1.28 -13.12 -3.87
CA PHE A 124 0.77 -12.60 -5.15
C PHE A 124 0.61 -11.07 -5.16
N ASP A 125 0.94 -10.39 -4.07
CA ASP A 125 1.01 -8.93 -4.01
C ASP A 125 2.30 -8.46 -4.68
N ILE A 126 2.19 -7.57 -5.67
CA ILE A 126 3.35 -6.98 -6.35
C ILE A 126 3.57 -5.53 -5.94
N LYS A 127 2.62 -4.91 -5.25
CA LYS A 127 2.75 -3.54 -4.78
C LYS A 127 3.66 -3.48 -3.57
N ASP A 128 3.41 -4.35 -2.58
CA ASP A 128 4.14 -4.43 -1.31
C ASP A 128 4.45 -5.91 -0.99
N GLY A 129 4.99 -6.61 -1.99
CA GLY A 129 5.16 -8.08 -2.01
C GLY A 129 6.22 -8.65 -1.07
N VAL A 130 6.41 -9.97 -1.15
CA VAL A 130 7.33 -10.75 -0.29
C VAL A 130 8.75 -10.20 -0.36
N ASP A 131 9.32 -10.05 -1.56
CA ASP A 131 10.70 -9.60 -1.75
C ASP A 131 10.96 -8.22 -1.09
N CYS A 132 10.03 -7.27 -1.27
CA CYS A 132 10.16 -5.95 -0.65
C CYS A 132 10.14 -6.03 0.88
N ASN A 133 9.31 -6.90 1.45
CA ASN A 133 9.23 -7.09 2.90
C ASN A 133 10.48 -7.80 3.43
N GLU A 134 10.91 -8.88 2.81
CA GLU A 134 12.10 -9.64 3.24
C GLU A 134 13.36 -8.78 3.20
N GLU A 135 13.52 -7.93 2.17
CA GLU A 135 14.67 -7.05 2.03
C GLU A 135 14.84 -6.12 3.25
N TRP A 136 13.82 -5.34 3.61
CA TRP A 136 13.97 -4.43 4.76
C TRP A 136 14.04 -5.18 6.08
N MET A 137 13.33 -6.30 6.23
CA MET A 137 13.37 -7.12 7.44
C MET A 137 14.76 -7.74 7.65
N SER A 138 15.47 -8.10 6.58
CA SER A 138 16.84 -8.63 6.66
C SER A 138 17.82 -7.62 7.26
N THR A 139 17.49 -6.33 7.24
CA THR A 139 18.29 -5.27 7.85
C THR A 139 18.00 -5.06 9.34
N LEU A 140 16.96 -5.66 9.90
CA LEU A 140 16.63 -5.54 11.33
C LEU A 140 17.70 -6.23 12.18
N THR A 141 18.00 -5.66 13.34
CA THR A 141 18.94 -6.25 14.29
C THR A 141 18.23 -6.43 15.64
N TRP A 142 18.03 -7.67 16.06
CA TRP A 142 17.41 -7.97 17.36
C TRP A 142 17.89 -9.32 17.93
N GLU A 143 17.77 -9.50 19.25
CA GLU A 143 18.39 -10.61 19.99
C GLU A 143 17.93 -12.02 19.57
N GLY A 144 16.70 -12.16 19.06
CA GLY A 144 16.17 -13.44 18.60
C GLY A 144 16.40 -13.77 17.14
N LEU A 145 17.15 -12.95 16.39
CA LEU A 145 17.81 -13.38 15.15
C LEU A 145 18.95 -14.33 15.51
N SER A 146 18.61 -15.56 15.92
CA SER A 146 19.56 -16.65 15.85
C SER A 146 19.87 -16.86 14.38
N LEU A 147 21.10 -16.53 13.97
CA LEU A 147 21.65 -16.91 12.65
C LEU A 147 21.44 -18.42 12.50
N ILE A 148 20.51 -18.81 11.63
CA ILE A 148 20.36 -20.19 11.15
C ILE A 148 21.29 -20.35 9.95
#